data_AF-A0A535EJD9-F1
#
_entry.id   AF-A0A535EJD9-F1
#
_cell.length_a   1.000
_cell.length_b   1.000
_cell.length_c   1.000
_cell.angle_alpha   90.00
_cell.angle_beta   90.00
_cell.angle_gamma   90.00
#
_symmetry.space_group_name_H-M   'P 1'
#
loop_
_entity.id
_entity.type
_entity.pdbx_description
1 polymer ?
#
loop_
_entity_poly.entity_id
_entity_poly.type
_entity_poly.pdbx_seq_one_letter_code
_entity_poly.pdbx_strand_id
1 'polypeptide(L)'
;MREVLEEVKSWTAAGDRVALATVVETWGSSPRPLGSKMVVSSSGRMAGSVSNGCIEGDVFEEAQRVLKAGQARLVPYGVADDVAFEVGLACGGHVEVMIQPVGPEHLRLIELIESERPAELRTNLETGEVQLLERVPAADAPTRDGDWFIEPHRRAPQL
;
A
#
# COMPACT_ATOMS: atom_id res chain seq x y z
N MET A 1 -7.21 -1.98 -0.20
CA MET A 1 -7.74 -1.40 1.07
C MET A 1 -8.61 -2.38 1.83
N ARG A 2 -9.57 -3.08 1.18
CA ARG A 2 -10.50 -4.01 1.84
C ARG A 2 -9.82 -5.06 2.74
N GLU A 3 -8.66 -5.58 2.36
CA GLU A 3 -7.92 -6.63 3.10
C GLU A 3 -7.35 -6.20 4.48
N VAL A 4 -7.23 -4.90 4.74
CA VAL A 4 -6.65 -4.35 5.99
C VAL A 4 -7.56 -3.32 6.65
N LEU A 5 -8.82 -3.24 6.20
CA LEU A 5 -9.75 -2.18 6.57
C LEU A 5 -10.09 -2.22 8.07
N GLU A 6 -10.38 -3.41 8.59
CA GLU A 6 -10.75 -3.60 9.99
C GLU A 6 -9.60 -3.26 10.94
N GLU A 7 -8.36 -3.57 10.56
CA GLU A 7 -7.17 -3.24 11.33
C GLU A 7 -6.92 -1.74 11.36
N VAL A 8 -7.01 -1.06 10.22
CA VAL A 8 -6.88 0.41 10.18
C VAL A 8 -7.92 1.06 11.09
N LYS A 9 -9.18 0.64 11.00
CA LYS A 9 -10.26 1.18 11.85
C LYS A 9 -10.01 0.91 13.33
N SER A 10 -9.82 -0.36 13.69
CA SER A 10 -9.74 -0.78 15.08
C SER A 10 -8.52 -0.20 15.79
N TRP A 11 -7.37 -0.12 15.11
CA TRP A 11 -6.15 0.43 15.70
C TRP A 11 -6.21 1.95 15.82
N THR A 12 -6.72 2.64 14.79
CA THR A 12 -6.93 4.10 14.86
C THR A 12 -7.93 4.46 15.98
N ALA A 13 -9.03 3.70 16.11
CA ALA A 13 -10.00 3.90 17.19
C ALA A 13 -9.41 3.61 18.59
N ALA A 14 -8.41 2.73 18.69
CA ALA A 14 -7.66 2.47 19.91
C ALA A 14 -6.59 3.54 20.22
N GLY A 15 -6.46 4.58 19.38
CA GLY A 15 -5.51 5.67 19.56
C GLY A 15 -4.12 5.42 18.96
N ASP A 16 -3.94 4.32 18.23
CA ASP A 16 -2.68 4.07 17.52
C ASP A 16 -2.57 4.96 16.29
N ARG A 17 -1.34 5.40 16.00
CA ARG A 17 -0.99 5.84 14.64
C ARG A 17 -0.76 4.61 13.78
N VAL A 18 -1.28 4.62 12.57
CA VAL A 18 -1.17 3.50 11.63
C VAL A 18 -0.43 3.96 10.38
N ALA A 19 0.54 3.18 9.92
CA ALA A 19 1.17 3.35 8.61
C ALA A 19 0.59 2.33 7.65
N LEU A 20 0.38 2.77 6.41
CA LEU A 20 -0.06 1.96 5.29
C LEU A 20 1.09 1.81 4.30
N ALA A 21 1.48 0.57 4.06
CA ALA A 21 2.40 0.16 3.01
C ALA A 21 1.59 -0.39 1.82
N THR A 22 1.84 0.13 0.61
CA THR A 22 1.15 -0.27 -0.63
C THR A 22 2.17 -0.61 -1.70
N VAL A 23 2.02 -1.76 -2.37
CA VAL A 23 2.80 -2.09 -3.58
C VAL A 23 2.33 -1.19 -4.72
N VAL A 24 3.20 -0.29 -5.17
CA VAL A 24 2.89 0.71 -6.20
C VAL A 24 3.57 0.44 -7.54
N GLU A 25 4.59 -0.41 -7.55
CA GLU A 25 5.22 -0.93 -8.76
C GLU A 25 5.58 -2.40 -8.58
N THR A 26 5.52 -3.16 -9.69
CA THR A 26 5.98 -4.54 -9.76
C THR A 26 6.63 -4.78 -11.12
N TRP A 27 7.79 -5.43 -11.14
CA TRP A 27 8.46 -5.91 -12.34
C TRP A 27 8.89 -7.37 -12.17
N GLY A 28 8.91 -8.12 -13.27
CA GLY A 28 9.25 -9.54 -13.27
C GLY A 28 8.27 -10.38 -12.45
N SER A 29 8.77 -11.45 -11.81
CA SER A 29 7.97 -12.38 -11.01
C SER A 29 7.69 -11.84 -9.60
N SER A 30 6.98 -10.72 -9.50
CA SER A 30 6.54 -10.19 -8.19
C SER A 30 5.55 -11.14 -7.51
N PRO A 31 5.72 -11.45 -6.20
CA PRO A 31 4.86 -12.38 -5.47
C PRO A 31 3.46 -11.82 -5.13
N ARG A 32 3.25 -10.50 -5.21
CA ARG A 32 1.99 -9.82 -4.88
C ARG A 32 1.64 -8.79 -5.97
N PRO A 33 0.35 -8.63 -6.33
CA PRO A 33 -0.07 -7.67 -7.35
C PRO A 33 0.01 -6.21 -6.87
N LEU A 34 0.00 -5.27 -7.82
CA LEU A 34 -0.19 -3.84 -7.54
C LEU A 34 -1.39 -3.60 -6.63
N GLY A 35 -1.24 -2.66 -5.70
CA GLY A 35 -2.26 -2.31 -4.73
C GLY A 35 -2.37 -3.28 -3.53
N SER A 36 -1.51 -4.30 -3.45
CA SER A 36 -1.37 -5.12 -2.24
C SER A 36 -0.93 -4.27 -1.06
N LYS A 37 -1.49 -4.53 0.12
CA LYS A 37 -1.30 -3.70 1.31
C LYS A 37 -0.82 -4.47 2.52
N MET A 38 -0.06 -3.75 3.33
CA MET A 38 0.31 -4.10 4.69
C MET A 38 0.10 -2.86 5.57
N VAL A 39 -0.35 -3.05 6.80
CA VAL A 39 -0.52 -1.97 7.78
C VAL A 39 0.27 -2.27 9.04
N VAL A 40 0.80 -1.22 9.66
CA VAL A 40 1.62 -1.30 10.88
C VAL A 40 1.17 -0.25 11.86
N SER A 41 0.95 -0.62 13.13
CA SER A 41 0.59 0.32 14.19
C SER A 41 1.82 0.83 14.95
N SER A 42 1.66 1.99 15.61
CA SER A 42 2.64 2.52 16.57
C SER A 42 2.87 1.62 17.78
N SER A 43 1.91 0.74 18.09
CA SER A 43 2.03 -0.28 19.14
C SER A 43 2.74 -1.56 18.70
N GLY A 44 3.24 -1.62 17.46
CA GLY A 44 4.01 -2.75 16.94
C GLY A 44 3.16 -3.90 16.40
N ARG A 45 1.88 -3.65 16.04
CA ARG A 45 1.03 -4.62 15.36
C ARG A 45 1.24 -4.53 13.85
N MET A 46 1.01 -5.63 13.14
CA MET A 46 1.03 -5.67 11.67
C MET A 46 -0.06 -6.59 11.10
N ALA A 47 -0.58 -6.25 9.92
CA ALA A 47 -1.57 -7.04 9.19
C ALA A 47 -1.48 -6.79 7.68
N GLY A 48 -1.99 -7.73 6.88
CA GLY A 48 -1.78 -7.74 5.43
C GLY A 48 -0.36 -8.17 5.05
N SER A 49 -0.02 -8.05 3.77
CA SER A 49 1.28 -8.45 3.23
C SER A 49 1.56 -7.78 1.89
N VAL A 50 2.83 -7.47 1.64
CA VAL A 50 3.32 -6.91 0.37
C VAL A 50 4.17 -7.88 -0.44
N SER A 51 4.62 -9.01 0.14
CA SER A 51 5.42 -10.02 -0.57
C SER A 51 5.19 -11.49 -0.20
N ASN A 52 4.39 -11.77 0.83
CA ASN A 52 4.20 -13.08 1.48
C ASN A 52 5.43 -13.64 2.23
N GLY A 53 6.34 -12.78 2.72
CA GLY A 53 7.29 -13.15 3.78
C GLY A 53 8.73 -12.63 3.63
N CYS A 54 9.14 -12.20 2.44
CA CYS A 54 10.55 -11.86 2.18
C CYS A 54 10.95 -10.48 2.70
N ILE A 55 10.05 -9.48 2.60
CA ILE A 55 10.37 -8.07 2.90
C ILE A 55 9.52 -7.48 4.03
N GLU A 56 8.57 -8.23 4.59
CA GLU A 56 7.63 -7.74 5.62
C GLU A 56 8.33 -7.19 6.86
N GLY A 57 9.46 -7.79 7.27
CA GLY A 57 10.26 -7.32 8.40
C GLY A 57 10.85 -5.93 8.16
N ASP A 58 11.43 -5.69 6.98
CA ASP A 58 12.01 -4.39 6.63
C ASP A 58 10.92 -3.33 6.40
N VAL A 59 9.84 -3.71 5.72
CA VAL A 59 8.65 -2.86 5.54
C VAL A 59 8.06 -2.45 6.90
N PHE A 60 8.06 -3.36 7.89
CA PHE A 60 7.65 -3.03 9.25
C PHE A 60 8.56 -1.98 9.88
N GLU A 61 9.87 -2.12 9.77
CA GLU A 61 10.82 -1.14 10.31
C GLU A 61 10.70 0.23 9.64
N GLU A 62 10.59 0.27 8.31
CA GLU A 62 10.36 1.51 7.57
C GLU A 62 9.02 2.14 7.94
N ALA A 63 7.96 1.35 8.14
CA ALA A 63 6.68 1.85 8.63
C ALA A 63 6.79 2.47 10.03
N GLN A 64 7.57 1.88 10.95
CA GLN A 64 7.84 2.50 12.25
C GLN A 64 8.60 3.84 12.11
N ARG A 65 9.56 3.92 11.17
CA ARG A 65 10.30 5.17 10.86
C ARG A 65 9.35 6.23 10.30
N VAL A 66 8.49 5.87 9.35
CA VAL A 66 7.44 6.72 8.76
C VAL A 66 6.50 7.25 9.83
N LEU A 67 6.02 6.39 10.74
CA LEU A 67 5.17 6.79 11.85
C LEU A 67 5.87 7.79 12.78
N LYS A 68 7.16 7.58 13.07
CA LYS A 68 7.94 8.48 13.92
C LYS A 68 8.17 9.84 13.25
N ALA A 69 8.49 9.84 11.96
CA ALA A 69 8.78 11.06 11.20
C ALA A 69 7.53 11.82 10.74
N GLY A 70 6.40 11.13 10.58
CA GLY A 70 5.18 11.68 9.99
C GLY A 70 5.31 11.96 8.49
N GLN A 71 6.27 11.34 7.80
CA GLN A 71 6.60 11.59 6.39
C GLN A 71 6.56 10.28 5.61
N ALA A 72 5.92 10.30 4.44
CA ALA A 72 5.84 9.15 3.55
C ALA A 72 7.21 8.79 2.93
N ARG A 73 7.35 7.54 2.51
CA ARG A 73 8.56 7.01 1.86
C ARG A 73 8.19 6.01 0.77
N LEU A 74 8.83 6.16 -0.39
CA LEU A 74 8.84 5.14 -1.43
C LEU A 74 10.09 4.29 -1.27
N VAL A 75 9.91 2.97 -1.07
CA VAL A 75 11.01 2.05 -0.79
C VAL A 75 11.09 0.98 -1.89
N PRO A 76 12.19 0.93 -2.66
CA PRO A 76 12.42 -0.11 -3.65
C PRO A 76 12.94 -1.41 -3.01
N TYR A 77 12.40 -2.54 -3.46
CA TYR A 77 12.84 -3.89 -3.08
C TYR A 77 13.07 -4.73 -4.33
N GLY A 78 14.26 -5.32 -4.45
CA GLY A 78 14.57 -6.24 -5.54
C GLY A 78 15.95 -6.84 -5.33
N VAL A 79 16.24 -7.91 -6.08
CA VAL A 79 17.60 -8.44 -6.15
C VAL A 79 18.40 -7.47 -7.02
N ALA A 80 19.43 -6.85 -6.45
CA ALA A 80 20.33 -6.00 -7.22
C ALA A 80 20.98 -6.82 -8.34
N ASP A 81 20.87 -6.31 -9.55
CA ASP A 81 21.26 -6.96 -10.80
C ASP A 81 22.80 -6.93 -11.02
N ASP A 82 23.60 -6.80 -9.97
CA ASP A 82 25.06 -6.79 -10.03
C ASP A 82 25.70 -8.16 -9.69
N VAL A 83 24.91 -9.19 -9.39
CA VAL A 83 25.39 -10.58 -9.19
C VAL A 83 24.53 -11.65 -9.88
N ALA A 84 23.53 -11.26 -10.67
CA ALA A 84 22.57 -12.19 -11.29
C ALA A 84 23.12 -13.07 -12.45
N PHE A 85 24.41 -12.97 -12.78
CA PHE A 85 24.98 -13.68 -13.93
C PHE A 85 25.69 -15.01 -13.64
N GLU A 86 25.82 -15.48 -12.39
CA GLU A 86 26.58 -16.73 -12.14
C GLU A 86 25.93 -17.78 -11.22
N VAL A 87 24.80 -17.50 -10.56
CA VAL A 87 24.18 -18.52 -9.72
C VAL A 87 22.66 -18.38 -9.73
N GLY A 88 21.97 -19.29 -10.41
CA GLY A 88 20.52 -19.26 -10.60
C GLY A 88 19.71 -19.19 -9.30
N LEU A 89 19.36 -17.98 -8.87
CA LEU A 89 18.43 -17.68 -7.78
C LEU A 89 17.11 -17.13 -8.37
N ALA A 90 15.99 -17.65 -7.87
CA ALA A 90 14.81 -17.96 -8.68
C ALA A 90 13.64 -16.94 -8.65
N CYS A 91 13.85 -15.68 -8.29
CA CYS A 91 12.80 -14.66 -8.39
C CYS A 91 13.40 -13.33 -8.87
N GLY A 92 13.70 -13.20 -10.17
CA GLY A 92 14.21 -11.96 -10.79
C GLY A 92 13.17 -10.84 -10.86
N GLY A 93 12.53 -10.51 -9.74
CA GLY A 93 11.48 -9.50 -9.63
C GLY A 93 11.87 -8.32 -8.75
N HIS A 94 11.21 -7.20 -8.99
CA HIS A 94 11.36 -5.94 -8.25
C HIS A 94 9.99 -5.41 -7.87
N VAL A 95 9.87 -4.77 -6.71
CA VAL A 95 8.66 -4.07 -6.26
C VAL A 95 9.03 -2.74 -5.61
N GLU A 96 8.19 -1.73 -5.79
CA GLU A 96 8.27 -0.51 -5.00
C GLU A 96 7.08 -0.46 -4.04
N VAL A 97 7.35 -0.10 -2.79
CA VAL A 97 6.34 0.00 -1.74
C VAL A 97 6.27 1.44 -1.24
N MET A 98 5.12 2.08 -1.41
CA MET A 98 4.82 3.37 -0.81
C MET A 98 4.33 3.18 0.62
N ILE A 99 5.02 3.77 1.57
CA ILE A 99 4.74 3.67 3.01
C ILE A 99 4.39 5.06 3.52
N GLN A 100 3.19 5.24 4.08
CA GLN A 100 2.72 6.54 4.55
C GLN A 100 1.83 6.43 5.80
N PRO A 101 1.75 7.48 6.64
CA PRO A 101 0.78 7.50 7.72
C PRO A 101 -0.65 7.46 7.17
N VAL A 102 -1.54 6.72 7.84
CA VAL A 102 -2.98 6.79 7.59
C VAL A 102 -3.47 8.18 7.97
N GLY A 103 -4.20 8.79 7.03
CA GLY A 103 -4.68 10.17 7.11
C GLY A 103 -6.19 10.28 6.81
N PRO A 104 -6.75 11.49 6.84
CA PRO A 104 -8.19 11.72 6.68
C PRO A 104 -8.80 11.10 5.41
N GLU A 105 -8.09 11.15 4.29
CA GLU A 105 -8.52 10.61 3.00
C GLU A 105 -8.63 9.08 3.05
N HIS A 106 -7.72 8.42 3.75
CA HIS A 106 -7.76 6.97 3.94
C HIS A 106 -8.95 6.55 4.81
N LEU A 107 -9.21 7.30 5.89
CA LEU A 107 -10.36 7.04 6.76
C LEU A 107 -11.67 7.30 6.02
N ARG A 108 -11.74 8.36 5.22
CA ARG A 108 -12.90 8.65 4.38
C ARG A 108 -13.13 7.58 3.31
N LEU A 109 -12.06 7.07 2.70
CA LEU A 109 -12.15 5.95 1.76
C LEU A 109 -12.74 4.71 2.43
N ILE A 110 -12.34 4.40 3.66
CA ILE A 110 -12.88 3.27 4.43
C ILE A 110 -14.40 3.43 4.59
N GLU A 111 -14.88 4.60 5.00
CA GLU A 111 -16.33 4.88 5.10
C GLU A 111 -17.08 4.65 3.78
N LEU A 112 -16.47 5.05 2.65
CA LEU A 112 -17.03 4.86 1.31
C LEU A 112 -17.13 3.38 0.95
N ILE A 113 -16.06 2.62 1.21
CA ILE A 113 -15.99 1.17 0.97
C ILE A 113 -17.09 0.43 1.74
N GLU A 114 -17.29 0.77 3.02
CA GLU A 114 -18.31 0.17 3.88
C GLU A 114 -19.73 0.54 3.45
N SER A 115 -19.91 1.78 2.96
CA SER A 115 -21.20 2.25 2.43
C SER A 115 -21.46 1.81 1.00
N GLU A 116 -20.63 0.90 0.44
CA GLU A 116 -20.70 0.45 -0.96
C GLU A 116 -20.64 1.60 -1.99
N ARG A 117 -20.02 2.73 -1.64
CA ARG A 117 -19.88 3.88 -2.53
C ARG A 117 -18.56 3.80 -3.31
N PRO A 118 -18.58 4.02 -4.62
CA PRO A 118 -17.37 3.99 -5.43
C PRO A 118 -16.47 5.21 -5.14
N ALA A 119 -15.17 5.01 -5.21
CA ALA A 119 -14.18 6.05 -5.03
C ALA A 119 -12.88 5.72 -5.76
N GLU A 120 -12.05 6.72 -5.98
CA GLU A 120 -10.69 6.58 -6.50
C GLU A 120 -9.72 7.26 -5.53
N LEU A 121 -8.76 6.49 -5.02
CA LEU A 121 -7.68 7.02 -4.17
C LEU A 121 -6.45 7.25 -5.04
N ARG A 122 -5.85 8.42 -4.97
CA ARG A 122 -4.62 8.76 -5.69
C ARG A 122 -3.55 9.14 -4.68
N THR A 123 -2.36 8.55 -4.82
CA THR A 123 -1.21 8.86 -3.98
C THR A 123 -0.08 9.37 -4.85
N ASN A 124 0.45 10.56 -4.54
CA ASN A 124 1.65 11.07 -5.18
C ASN A 124 2.88 10.36 -4.56
N LEU A 125 3.66 9.70 -5.40
CA LEU A 125 4.77 8.84 -5.01
C LEU A 125 6.03 9.63 -4.60
N GLU A 126 6.14 10.90 -4.98
CA GLU A 126 7.23 11.78 -4.56
C GLU A 126 6.92 12.49 -3.24
N THR A 127 5.69 12.98 -3.09
CA THR A 127 5.31 13.86 -1.96
C THR A 127 4.55 13.14 -0.85
N GLY A 128 3.96 11.98 -1.14
CA GLY A 128 3.01 11.31 -0.25
C GLY A 128 1.65 11.99 -0.13
N GLU A 129 1.36 12.99 -0.97
CA GLU A 129 0.03 13.60 -1.04
C GLU A 129 -1.02 12.56 -1.43
N VAL A 130 -2.15 12.57 -0.72
CA VAL A 130 -3.29 11.68 -1.00
C VAL A 130 -4.48 12.52 -1.46
N GLN A 131 -5.09 12.11 -2.57
CA GLN A 131 -6.32 12.68 -3.07
C GLN A 131 -7.39 11.59 -3.13
N LEU A 132 -8.56 11.90 -2.59
CA LEU A 132 -9.72 11.03 -2.68
C LEU A 132 -10.78 11.67 -3.58
N LEU A 133 -11.18 10.92 -4.62
CA LEU A 133 -12.24 11.32 -5.53
C LEU A 133 -13.46 10.42 -5.29
N GLU A 134 -14.56 10.98 -4.76
CA GLU A 134 -15.84 10.28 -4.59
C GLU A 134 -16.58 10.17 -5.94
N ARG A 135 -16.06 9.31 -6.83
CA ARG A 135 -16.58 9.07 -8.18
C ARG A 135 -16.51 7.59 -8.55
N VAL A 136 -17.20 7.23 -9.63
CA VAL A 136 -16.99 5.93 -10.29
C VAL A 136 -15.62 5.94 -10.98
N PRO A 137 -14.68 5.05 -10.62
CA PRO A 137 -13.37 4.99 -11.26
C PRO A 137 -13.47 4.58 -12.73
N ALA A 138 -12.66 5.19 -13.59
CA ALA A 138 -12.61 4.83 -15.01
C ALA A 138 -11.99 3.44 -15.24
N ALA A 139 -10.97 3.10 -14.46
CA ALA A 139 -10.27 1.81 -14.53
C ALA A 139 -10.79 0.79 -13.51
N ASP A 140 -10.50 -0.48 -13.77
CA ASP A 140 -10.83 -1.62 -12.88
C ASP A 140 -9.65 -2.07 -12.01
N ALA A 141 -8.42 -1.71 -12.39
CA ALA A 141 -7.20 -2.13 -11.70
C ALA A 141 -6.37 -0.92 -11.26
N PRO A 142 -5.56 -1.05 -10.18
CA PRO A 142 -4.60 -0.03 -9.81
C PRO A 142 -3.57 0.23 -10.92
N THR A 143 -3.18 1.48 -11.10
CA THR A 143 -2.20 1.88 -12.11
C THR A 143 -1.27 2.97 -11.57
N ARG A 144 -0.08 3.05 -12.16
CA ARG A 144 0.84 4.18 -12.00
C ARG A 144 0.75 5.06 -13.24
N ASP A 145 0.55 6.36 -13.05
CA ASP A 145 0.49 7.40 -14.08
C ASP A 145 1.40 8.57 -13.68
N GLY A 146 2.62 8.57 -14.21
CA GLY A 146 3.70 9.44 -13.74
C GLY A 146 3.99 9.24 -12.25
N ASP A 147 3.89 10.33 -11.49
CA ASP A 147 4.12 10.33 -10.04
C ASP A 147 2.87 9.92 -9.25
N TRP A 148 1.75 9.60 -9.90
CA TRP A 148 0.52 9.23 -9.23
C TRP A 148 0.28 7.73 -9.30
N PHE A 149 0.10 7.10 -8.14
CA PHE A 149 -0.50 5.78 -8.04
C PHE A 149 -2.01 5.92 -7.82
N ILE A 150 -2.81 5.28 -8.65
CA ILE A 150 -4.27 5.42 -8.73
C ILE A 150 -4.91 4.08 -8.38
N GLU A 151 -5.76 4.07 -7.35
CA GLU A 151 -6.45 2.88 -6.86
C GLU A 151 -7.97 3.02 -7.05
N PRO A 152 -8.57 2.23 -7.95
CA PRO A 152 -10.02 2.19 -8.11
C PRO A 152 -10.66 1.36 -6.98
N HIS A 153 -11.61 1.98 -6.28
CA HIS A 153 -12.49 1.31 -5.31
C HIS A 153 -13.91 1.27 -5.85
N ARG A 154 -14.23 0.21 -6.59
CA ARG A 154 -15.58 -0.02 -7.12
C ARG A 154 -16.49 -0.66 -6.07
N ARG A 155 -17.80 -0.54 -6.32
CA ARG A 155 -18.83 -1.26 -5.56
C ARG A 155 -18.61 -2.77 -5.72
N ALA A 156 -18.91 -3.55 -4.69
CA ALA A 156 -19.02 -4.99 -4.86
C ALA A 156 -20.10 -5.31 -5.93
N PRO A 157 -19.89 -6.32 -6.79
CA PRO A 157 -20.94 -6.75 -7.71
C PRO A 157 -22.20 -7.10 -6.90
N GLN A 158 -23.35 -6.56 -7.30
CA GLN A 158 -24.63 -7.02 -6.75
C GLN A 158 -24.88 -8.41 -7.32
N LEU A 159 -24.86 -9.43 -6.46
CA LEU A 159 -25.30 -10.80 -6.79
C LEU A 159 -26.82 -10.86 -6.97
#